data_AF-A0A328EJZ1-F1
#
_entry.id   AF-A0A328EJZ1-F1
#
_cell.length_a   1.000
_cell.length_b   1.000
_cell.length_c   1.000
_cell.angle_alpha   90.00
_cell.angle_beta   90.00
_cell.angle_gamma   90.00
#
_symmetry.space_group_name_H-M   'P 1'
#
loop_
_entity.id
_entity.type
_entity.pdbx_description
1 polymer ?
#
loop_
_entity_poly.entity_id
_entity_poly.type
_entity_poly.pdbx_seq_one_letter_code
_entity_poly.pdbx_strand_id
1 'polypeptide(L)'
;MNPMLIPEWGTMIRSTIIFVSDIPIVPTKPIDAGMFRFCHTCRKCAEACPYQAISLENEPTWEAHNAANCSGAKKFFLKAENCMKHRLVMGKDWLGCDNCMSSCPFGEGSTSFIHAFVKSTLATTPVFDSFFYNMSKSFGYGHFADPEEWWHGDHAVGGPINTVGTRWHDSWT
;
A
#
# COMPACT_ATOMS: atom_id res chain seq x y z
N MET A 1 -5.94 -9.57 2.95
CA MET A 1 -4.50 -9.30 2.94
C MET A 1 -4.31 -7.82 3.20
N ASN A 2 -3.68 -7.47 4.32
CA ASN A 2 -3.17 -6.12 4.52
C ASN A 2 -1.71 -6.18 4.10
N PRO A 3 -1.28 -5.39 3.10
CA PRO A 3 0.10 -5.42 2.68
C PRO A 3 1.01 -5.02 3.85
N MET A 4 2.13 -5.71 4.00
CA MET A 4 3.19 -5.24 4.86
C MET A 4 3.77 -3.97 4.23
N LEU A 5 3.92 -2.92 5.02
CA LEU A 5 4.54 -1.69 4.60
C LEU A 5 5.98 -1.67 5.09
N ILE A 6 6.91 -1.36 4.20
CA ILE A 6 8.32 -1.18 4.54
C ILE A 6 8.75 0.28 4.30
N PRO A 7 9.65 0.84 5.12
CA PRO A 7 10.05 2.25 5.00
C PRO A 7 10.60 2.62 3.61
N GLU A 8 11.32 1.70 2.97
CA GLU A 8 12.03 1.93 1.72
C GLU A 8 11.06 2.01 0.54
N TRP A 9 10.22 0.98 0.36
CA TRP A 9 9.37 0.79 -0.84
C TRP A 9 7.86 0.77 -0.56
N GLY A 10 7.43 0.96 0.70
CA GLY A 10 6.02 1.00 1.07
C GLY A 10 5.30 -0.30 0.76
N THR A 11 4.24 -0.20 -0.05
CA THR A 11 3.42 -1.33 -0.54
C THR A 11 4.01 -2.06 -1.74
N MET A 12 5.06 -1.52 -2.38
CA MET A 12 5.59 -2.01 -3.66
C MET A 12 6.56 -3.19 -3.48
N ILE A 13 6.24 -4.10 -2.56
CA ILE A 13 6.96 -5.36 -2.35
C ILE A 13 6.00 -6.54 -2.52
N ARG A 14 6.40 -7.53 -3.32
CA ARG A 14 5.52 -8.64 -3.68
C ARG A 14 5.53 -9.79 -2.68
N SER A 15 6.62 -10.00 -1.95
CA SER A 15 6.76 -11.16 -1.06
C SER A 15 7.74 -10.94 0.07
N THR A 16 7.29 -11.25 1.29
CA THR A 16 8.17 -11.56 2.41
C THR A 16 8.39 -13.07 2.39
N ILE A 17 9.59 -13.52 2.01
CA ILE A 17 9.90 -14.94 2.02
C ILE A 17 10.29 -15.32 3.45
N ILE A 18 9.54 -16.25 4.05
CA ILE A 18 9.83 -16.76 5.39
C ILE A 18 10.61 -18.05 5.23
N PHE A 19 11.89 -18.04 5.60
CA PHE A 19 12.70 -19.24 5.72
C PHE A 19 12.71 -19.70 7.17
N VAL A 20 12.21 -20.90 7.41
CA VAL A 20 12.35 -21.57 8.71
C VAL A 20 13.61 -22.40 8.65
N SER A 21 14.55 -22.11 9.54
CA SER A 21 15.84 -22.78 9.58
C SER A 21 16.34 -22.82 11.02
N ASP A 22 17.05 -23.90 11.36
CA ASP A 22 17.73 -24.06 12.64
C ASP A 22 19.13 -23.43 12.65
N ILE A 23 19.52 -22.74 11.56
CA ILE A 23 20.76 -21.97 11.52
C ILE A 23 20.68 -20.87 12.59
N PRO A 24 21.70 -20.73 13.47
CA PRO A 24 21.69 -19.70 14.51
C PRO A 24 21.92 -18.32 13.90
N ILE A 25 20.82 -17.60 13.65
CA ILE A 25 20.81 -16.21 13.19
C ILE A 25 20.33 -15.29 14.31
N VAL A 26 20.97 -14.12 14.44
CA VAL A 26 20.57 -13.11 15.42
C VAL A 26 19.27 -12.45 14.96
N PRO A 27 18.18 -12.48 15.75
CA PRO A 27 16.93 -11.82 15.38
C PRO A 27 17.09 -10.31 15.28
N THR A 28 16.52 -9.70 14.23
CA THR A 28 16.42 -8.25 14.11
C THR A 28 15.26 -7.73 14.97
N LYS A 29 15.38 -6.49 15.46
CA LYS A 29 14.31 -5.83 16.21
C LYS A 29 13.16 -5.40 15.28
N PRO A 30 11.91 -5.34 15.77
CA PRO A 30 10.83 -4.72 15.03
C PRO A 30 11.11 -3.22 14.82
N ILE A 31 10.53 -2.66 13.76
CA ILE A 31 10.68 -1.24 13.39
C ILE A 31 9.32 -0.56 13.50
N ASP A 32 9.28 0.64 14.08
CA ASP A 32 8.14 1.55 14.00
C ASP A 32 8.55 2.81 13.24
N ALA A 33 8.11 2.89 11.98
CA ALA A 33 8.34 4.04 11.10
C ALA A 33 7.15 5.02 11.06
N GLY A 34 6.21 4.93 12.01
CA GLY A 34 5.02 5.80 12.06
C GLY A 34 3.96 5.53 10.99
N MET A 35 4.20 4.56 10.10
CA MET A 35 3.27 4.21 9.03
C MET A 35 1.91 3.75 9.55
N PHE A 36 1.91 3.00 10.67
CA PHE A 36 0.66 2.56 11.29
C PHE A 36 -0.15 3.75 11.82
N ARG A 37 0.49 4.72 12.49
CA ARG A 37 -0.16 5.96 12.96
C ARG A 37 -0.78 6.73 11.81
N PHE A 38 -0.02 6.90 10.71
CA PHE A 38 -0.49 7.57 9.51
C PHE A 38 -1.74 6.90 8.89
N CYS A 39 -1.87 5.56 8.99
CA CYS A 39 -3.04 4.86 8.49
C CYS A 39 -4.35 5.24 9.22
N HIS A 40 -4.30 5.71 10.47
CA HIS A 40 -5.49 6.16 11.20
C HIS A 40 -6.14 7.40 10.57
N THR A 41 -5.36 8.20 9.83
CA THR A 41 -5.84 9.45 9.19
C THR A 41 -5.99 9.29 7.68
N CYS A 42 -5.04 8.62 7.02
CA CYS A 42 -4.92 8.57 5.57
C CYS A 42 -6.10 7.88 4.87
N ARG A 43 -6.36 6.59 5.11
CA ARG A 43 -7.48 5.83 4.49
C ARG A 43 -7.58 5.88 2.95
N LYS A 44 -6.59 6.41 2.22
CA LYS A 44 -6.56 6.51 0.74
C LYS A 44 -6.82 5.16 0.05
N CYS A 45 -6.26 4.08 0.60
CA CYS A 45 -6.44 2.73 0.06
C CYS A 45 -7.88 2.21 0.21
N ALA A 46 -8.58 2.61 1.27
CA ALA A 46 -9.97 2.27 1.49
C ALA A 46 -10.90 3.05 0.55
N GLU A 47 -10.64 4.35 0.35
CA GLU A 47 -11.34 5.19 -0.63
C GLU A 47 -11.13 4.69 -2.07
N ALA A 48 -9.92 4.22 -2.40
CA ALA A 48 -9.59 3.72 -3.73
C ALA A 48 -10.12 2.30 -4.02
N CYS A 49 -10.71 1.60 -3.05
CA CYS A 49 -11.18 0.23 -3.21
C CYS A 49 -12.60 0.20 -3.82
N PRO A 50 -12.79 -0.27 -5.07
CA PRO A 50 -14.11 -0.26 -5.71
C PRO A 50 -15.13 -1.19 -5.06
N TYR A 51 -14.67 -2.17 -4.26
CA TYR A 51 -15.52 -3.17 -3.60
C TYR A 51 -15.64 -2.93 -2.09
N GLN A 52 -15.11 -1.82 -1.58
CA GLN A 52 -15.19 -1.45 -0.16
C GLN A 52 -14.73 -2.61 0.76
N ALA A 53 -13.66 -3.29 0.34
CA ALA A 53 -13.12 -4.44 1.06
C ALA A 53 -12.29 -4.02 2.29
N ILE A 54 -11.80 -2.78 2.31
CA ILE A 54 -10.95 -2.22 3.37
C ILE A 54 -11.82 -1.31 4.25
N SER A 55 -11.56 -1.32 5.56
CA SER A 55 -12.27 -0.47 6.52
C SER A 55 -11.99 1.02 6.29
N LEU A 56 -13.02 1.84 6.43
CA LEU A 56 -12.93 3.32 6.45
C LEU A 56 -12.84 3.87 7.89
N GLU A 57 -12.88 2.99 8.89
CA GLU A 57 -12.72 3.36 10.29
C GLU A 57 -11.31 3.88 10.56
N ASN A 58 -11.22 4.84 11.47
CA ASN A 58 -9.93 5.39 11.89
C ASN A 58 -9.17 4.43 12.81
N GLU A 59 -9.90 3.61 13.57
CA GLU A 59 -9.31 2.69 14.54
C GLU A 59 -9.34 1.24 14.05
N PRO A 60 -8.24 0.49 14.24
CA PRO A 60 -8.21 -0.93 13.99
C PRO A 60 -8.97 -1.68 15.09
N THR A 61 -9.47 -2.87 14.76
CA THR A 61 -10.23 -3.72 15.69
C THR A 61 -9.45 -4.98 16.05
N TRP A 62 -9.87 -5.64 17.13
CA TRP A 62 -9.42 -6.99 17.51
C TRP A 62 -10.32 -8.07 16.91
N GLU A 63 -11.52 -7.70 16.49
CA GLU A 63 -12.54 -8.62 16.00
C GLU A 63 -12.34 -8.92 14.52
N ALA A 64 -12.10 -10.19 14.22
CA ALA A 64 -12.00 -10.67 12.86
C ALA A 64 -13.36 -10.57 12.15
N HIS A 65 -13.37 -10.18 10.88
CA HIS A 65 -14.61 -10.07 10.10
C HIS A 65 -15.22 -11.46 9.84
N ASN A 66 -14.39 -12.45 9.47
CA ASN A 66 -14.82 -13.84 9.29
C ASN A 66 -13.63 -14.81 9.38
N ALA A 67 -13.88 -16.10 9.09
CA ALA A 67 -12.87 -17.17 9.12
C ALA A 67 -11.69 -16.96 8.14
N ALA A 68 -11.81 -16.09 7.13
CA ALA A 68 -10.71 -15.73 6.24
C ALA A 68 -9.74 -14.72 6.90
N ASN A 69 -9.96 -14.35 8.16
CA ASN A 69 -9.10 -13.48 8.92
C ASN A 69 -8.57 -14.18 10.17
N CYS A 70 -7.24 -14.22 10.32
CA CYS A 70 -6.63 -14.69 11.56
C CYS A 70 -6.92 -13.70 12.69
N SER A 71 -7.53 -14.18 13.78
CA SER A 71 -7.76 -13.42 15.01
C SER A 71 -6.47 -13.27 15.84
N GLY A 72 -6.51 -12.46 16.91
CA GLY A 72 -5.40 -12.33 17.87
C GLY A 72 -4.45 -11.17 17.65
N ALA A 73 -4.69 -10.30 16.66
CA ALA A 73 -3.91 -9.09 16.43
C ALA A 73 -4.83 -7.90 16.09
N LYS A 74 -4.56 -6.73 16.67
CA LYS A 74 -5.27 -5.49 16.36
C LYS A 74 -4.91 -5.03 14.94
N LYS A 75 -5.87 -5.03 14.02
CA LYS A 75 -5.63 -4.64 12.62
C LYS A 75 -6.89 -4.12 11.93
N PHE A 76 -6.68 -3.46 10.80
CA PHE A 76 -7.75 -3.13 9.86
C PHE A 76 -8.11 -4.38 9.07
N PHE A 77 -9.11 -5.14 9.51
CA PHE A 77 -9.46 -6.39 8.83
C PHE A 77 -9.99 -6.15 7.43
N LEU A 78 -9.49 -6.91 6.46
CA LEU A 78 -9.99 -6.93 5.09
C LEU A 78 -11.19 -7.88 4.98
N LYS A 79 -12.29 -7.38 4.42
CA LYS A 79 -13.44 -8.19 3.98
C LYS A 79 -13.04 -8.99 2.74
N ALA A 80 -12.44 -10.16 2.97
CA ALA A 80 -11.81 -10.97 1.93
C ALA A 80 -12.77 -11.35 0.79
N GLU A 81 -14.03 -11.63 1.12
CA GLU A 81 -15.07 -11.95 0.15
C GLU A 81 -15.35 -10.81 -0.82
N ASN A 82 -15.32 -9.55 -0.36
CA ASN A 82 -15.49 -8.39 -1.23
C ASN A 82 -14.27 -8.18 -2.14
N CYS A 83 -13.07 -8.38 -1.60
CA CYS A 83 -11.84 -8.33 -2.41
C CYS A 83 -11.81 -9.44 -3.48
N MET A 84 -12.29 -10.64 -3.15
CA MET A 84 -12.30 -11.78 -4.07
C MET A 84 -13.37 -11.64 -5.16
N LYS A 85 -14.51 -10.98 -4.88
CA LYS A 85 -15.52 -10.68 -5.91
C LYS A 85 -14.92 -9.96 -7.12
N HIS A 86 -14.00 -9.03 -6.90
CA HIS A 86 -13.31 -8.37 -8.01
C HIS A 86 -12.52 -9.35 -8.89
N ARG A 87 -11.74 -10.25 -8.26
CA ARG A 87 -10.96 -11.26 -8.99
C ARG A 87 -11.84 -12.21 -9.81
N LEU A 88 -13.08 -12.43 -9.38
CA LEU A 88 -14.05 -13.23 -10.12
C LEU A 88 -14.68 -12.46 -11.28
N VAL A 89 -14.99 -11.17 -11.09
CA VAL A 89 -15.61 -10.32 -12.12
C VAL A 89 -14.66 -10.01 -13.27
N MET A 90 -13.36 -9.83 -12.99
CA MET A 90 -12.38 -9.49 -14.03
C MET A 90 -11.95 -10.68 -14.91
N GLY A 91 -12.46 -11.89 -14.64
CA GLY A 91 -12.25 -13.05 -15.50
C GLY A 91 -10.79 -13.50 -15.62
N LYS A 92 -10.46 -14.20 -16.71
CA LYS A 92 -9.15 -14.83 -16.95
C LYS A 92 -8.09 -13.85 -17.48
N ASP A 93 -8.53 -12.70 -17.99
CA ASP A 93 -7.67 -11.74 -18.70
C ASP A 93 -6.96 -10.79 -17.73
N TRP A 94 -7.36 -10.76 -16.46
CA TRP A 94 -6.80 -9.86 -15.45
C TRP A 94 -6.26 -10.63 -14.25
N LEU A 95 -4.95 -10.48 -14.01
CA LEU A 95 -4.17 -11.28 -13.05
C LEU A 95 -4.28 -10.86 -11.58
N GLY A 96 -5.05 -9.81 -11.24
CA GLY A 96 -5.29 -9.40 -9.85
C GLY A 96 -5.53 -7.89 -9.69
N CYS A 97 -6.12 -7.50 -8.56
CA CYS A 97 -6.29 -6.08 -8.22
C CYS A 97 -5.34 -5.64 -7.13
N ASP A 98 -4.68 -4.53 -7.41
CA ASP A 98 -3.67 -3.91 -6.57
C ASP A 98 -3.94 -2.41 -6.36
N ASN A 99 -5.19 -1.96 -6.56
CA ASN A 99 -5.59 -0.54 -6.42
C ASN A 99 -5.24 0.04 -5.05
N CYS A 100 -5.33 -0.77 -4.00
CA CYS A 100 -4.95 -0.35 -2.65
C CYS A 100 -3.44 -0.19 -2.47
N MET A 101 -2.64 -0.99 -3.16
CA MET A 101 -1.18 -0.90 -3.13
C MET A 101 -0.68 0.26 -3.99
N SER A 102 -1.25 0.43 -5.18
CA SER A 102 -0.87 1.50 -6.12
C SER A 102 -1.33 2.89 -5.68
N SER A 103 -2.41 2.99 -4.91
CA SER A 103 -2.87 4.27 -4.34
C SER A 103 -2.18 4.66 -3.04
N CYS A 104 -1.37 3.79 -2.44
CA CYS A 104 -0.76 4.04 -1.15
C CYS A 104 0.32 5.13 -1.27
N PRO A 105 0.29 6.20 -0.44
CA PRO A 105 1.32 7.25 -0.47
C PRO A 105 2.73 6.73 -0.19
N PHE A 106 2.87 5.62 0.53
CA PHE A 106 4.18 5.02 0.81
C PHE A 106 4.74 4.23 -0.37
N GLY A 107 3.89 3.83 -1.33
CA GLY A 107 4.31 3.20 -2.58
C GLY A 107 4.71 4.22 -3.66
N GLU A 108 4.51 5.51 -3.40
CA GLU A 108 5.03 6.59 -4.26
C GLU A 108 6.57 6.63 -4.12
N GLY A 109 7.25 6.73 -5.26
CA GLY A 109 8.69 6.55 -5.40
C GLY A 109 9.58 7.38 -4.47
N SER A 110 10.80 6.91 -4.22
CA SER A 110 11.77 7.58 -3.33
C SER A 110 12.74 8.55 -4.02
N THR A 111 12.66 8.73 -5.35
CA THR A 111 13.68 9.50 -6.10
C THR A 111 13.69 10.98 -5.75
N SER A 112 12.58 11.56 -5.28
CA SER A 112 12.55 12.94 -4.81
C SER A 112 12.94 13.03 -3.34
N PHE A 113 13.84 13.95 -3.00
CA PHE A 113 14.31 14.19 -1.63
C PHE A 113 13.16 14.50 -0.63
N ILE A 114 12.05 15.04 -1.14
CA ILE A 114 10.86 15.36 -0.34
C ILE A 114 10.27 14.11 0.32
N HIS A 115 10.30 12.95 -0.35
CA HIS A 115 9.74 11.71 0.20
C HIS A 115 10.56 11.21 1.39
N ALA A 116 11.88 11.41 1.39
CA ALA A 116 12.73 11.10 2.54
C ALA A 116 12.39 11.98 3.75
N PHE A 117 12.19 13.28 3.51
CA PHE A 117 11.79 14.24 4.55
C PHE A 117 10.40 13.90 5.13
N VAL A 118 9.42 13.62 4.28
CA VAL A 118 8.07 13.23 4.69
C VAL A 118 8.11 11.95 5.51
N LYS A 119 8.79 10.89 5.04
CA LYS A 119 8.92 9.61 5.77
C LYS A 119 9.57 9.81 7.14
N SER A 120 10.63 10.62 7.22
CA SER A 120 11.26 10.96 8.50
C SER A 120 10.32 11.71 9.43
N THR A 121 9.52 12.64 8.90
CA THR A 121 8.57 13.43 9.70
C THR A 121 7.41 12.57 10.20
N LEU A 122 6.89 11.66 9.38
CA LEU A 122 5.82 10.73 9.76
C LEU A 122 6.26 9.79 10.89
N ALA A 123 7.55 9.42 10.93
CA ALA A 123 8.08 8.60 12.01
C ALA A 123 8.02 9.32 13.37
N THR A 124 8.25 10.64 13.41
CA THR A 124 8.44 11.40 14.66
C THR A 124 7.29 12.33 15.04
N THR A 125 6.50 12.78 14.07
CA THR A 125 5.67 13.99 14.22
C THR A 125 4.27 13.81 13.61
N PRO A 126 3.35 13.12 14.30
CA PRO A 126 2.04 12.73 13.76
C PRO A 126 1.08 13.90 13.52
N VAL A 127 1.36 15.10 14.06
CA VAL A 127 0.49 16.29 13.86
C VAL A 127 0.40 16.71 12.39
N PHE A 128 1.36 16.32 11.54
CA PHE A 128 1.36 16.62 10.12
C PHE A 128 0.72 15.53 9.25
N ASP A 129 0.21 14.43 9.83
CA ASP A 129 -0.30 13.30 9.06
C ASP A 129 -1.42 13.71 8.08
N SER A 130 -2.41 14.49 8.56
CA SER A 130 -3.49 14.99 7.71
C SER A 130 -3.00 15.95 6.61
N PHE A 131 -1.96 16.73 6.89
CA PHE A 131 -1.35 17.62 5.90
C PHE A 131 -0.69 16.80 4.78
N PHE A 132 0.16 15.84 5.14
CA PHE A 132 0.85 14.99 4.17
C PHE A 132 -0.12 14.08 3.41
N TYR A 133 -1.21 13.65 4.04
CA TYR A 133 -2.26 12.94 3.35
C TYR A 133 -2.90 13.78 2.24
N ASN A 134 -3.35 15.01 2.54
CA ASN A 134 -3.93 15.89 1.54
C ASN A 134 -2.92 16.23 0.43
N MET A 135 -1.66 16.42 0.80
CA MET A 135 -0.57 16.61 -0.14
C MET A 135 -0.43 15.44 -1.13
N SER A 136 -0.48 14.19 -0.64
CA SER A 136 -0.45 12.99 -1.50
C SER A 136 -1.66 12.85 -2.43
N LYS A 137 -2.79 13.48 -2.09
CA LYS A 137 -3.97 13.53 -2.97
C LYS A 137 -3.78 14.56 -4.09
N SER A 138 -3.27 15.74 -3.74
CA SER A 138 -3.11 16.84 -4.70
C SER A 138 -2.02 16.60 -5.73
N PHE A 139 -0.93 15.94 -5.37
CA PHE A 139 0.18 15.72 -6.30
C PHE A 139 -0.05 14.60 -7.32
N GLY A 140 -1.05 13.73 -7.12
CA GLY A 140 -1.49 12.79 -8.15
C GLY A 140 -0.40 11.84 -8.67
N TYR A 141 0.55 11.43 -7.82
CA TYR A 141 1.65 10.56 -8.24
C TYR A 141 1.14 9.23 -8.78
N GLY A 142 1.62 8.85 -9.97
CA GLY A 142 1.53 7.48 -10.45
C GLY A 142 0.32 7.11 -11.31
N HIS A 143 -0.25 8.06 -12.03
CA HIS A 143 -1.33 7.81 -12.97
C HIS A 143 -0.85 8.03 -14.40
N PHE A 144 -0.51 6.96 -15.12
CA PHE A 144 -0.41 7.06 -16.58
C PHE A 144 -1.83 7.22 -17.13
N ALA A 145 -2.03 8.21 -17.99
CA ALA A 145 -3.29 8.39 -18.69
C ALA A 145 -3.50 7.24 -19.69
N ASP A 146 -2.44 6.87 -20.40
CA ASP A 146 -2.41 5.74 -21.32
C ASP A 146 -1.44 4.65 -20.80
N PRO A 147 -1.87 3.39 -20.59
CA PRO A 147 -0.98 2.32 -20.16
C PRO A 147 0.16 2.05 -21.15
N GLU A 148 -0.04 2.32 -22.43
CA GLU A 148 0.97 2.06 -23.47
C GLU A 148 2.19 2.97 -23.34
N GLU A 149 2.02 4.17 -22.77
CA GLU A 149 3.14 5.08 -22.48
C GLU A 149 4.17 4.44 -21.56
N TRP A 150 3.74 3.51 -20.69
CA TRP A 150 4.67 2.75 -19.87
C TRP A 150 5.64 1.98 -20.76
N TRP A 151 5.21 1.24 -21.78
CA TRP A 151 6.12 0.40 -22.56
C TRP A 151 7.19 1.18 -23.33
N HIS A 152 6.94 2.47 -23.60
CA HIS A 152 7.82 3.34 -24.35
C HIS A 152 8.68 4.26 -23.47
N GLY A 153 8.50 4.21 -22.14
CA GLY A 153 9.27 4.97 -21.17
C GLY A 153 10.69 4.42 -20.94
N ASP A 154 11.57 5.29 -20.44
CA ASP A 154 12.91 4.89 -19.97
C ASP A 154 12.79 4.21 -18.60
N HIS A 155 12.91 2.88 -18.58
CA HIS A 155 12.82 2.08 -17.35
C HIS A 155 14.16 1.55 -16.94
N ALA A 156 14.48 1.70 -15.66
CA ALA A 156 15.65 1.04 -15.08
C ALA A 156 15.52 -0.49 -15.22
N VAL A 157 16.64 -1.16 -15.52
CA VAL A 157 16.71 -2.62 -15.60
C VAL A 157 16.26 -3.22 -14.26
N GLY A 158 15.23 -4.06 -14.29
CA GLY A 158 14.60 -4.65 -13.10
C GLY A 158 13.56 -3.77 -12.39
N GLY A 159 13.27 -2.58 -12.92
CA GLY A 159 12.29 -1.63 -12.39
C GLY A 159 12.53 -1.03 -10.99
N PRO A 160 13.76 -0.93 -10.43
CA PRO A 160 13.96 -0.51 -9.05
C PRO A 160 13.75 0.99 -8.78
N ILE A 161 13.60 1.82 -9.81
CA ILE A 161 13.51 3.28 -9.69
C ILE A 161 12.30 3.78 -10.46
N ASN A 162 11.29 4.25 -9.74
CA ASN A 162 10.27 5.13 -10.30
C ASN A 162 9.94 6.20 -9.24
N THR A 163 9.70 7.45 -9.67
CA THR A 163 8.87 8.44 -8.94
C THR A 163 7.39 8.24 -9.24
N VAL A 164 7.10 7.45 -10.27
CA VAL A 164 5.78 7.28 -10.86
C VAL A 164 5.21 5.97 -10.34
N GLY A 165 4.13 6.05 -9.57
CA GLY A 165 3.31 4.88 -9.29
C GLY A 165 2.79 4.26 -10.60
N THR A 166 2.48 2.97 -10.57
CA THR A 166 2.11 2.19 -11.77
C THR A 166 0.60 2.11 -11.95
N ARG A 167 -0.18 3.09 -11.47
CA ARG A 167 -1.64 3.05 -11.53
C ARG A 167 -2.13 3.57 -12.89
N TRP A 168 -3.14 2.94 -13.44
CA TRP A 168 -3.87 3.46 -14.60
C TRP A 168 -5.07 4.29 -14.14
N HIS A 169 -5.29 5.46 -14.77
CA HIS A 169 -6.25 6.47 -14.33
C HIS A 169 -7.73 6.06 -14.55
N ASP A 170 -8.05 5.38 -15.66
CA ASP A 170 -9.43 5.35 -16.18
C ASP A 170 -10.24 4.07 -15.90
N SER A 171 -9.81 3.20 -14.97
CA SER A 171 -10.51 1.92 -14.80
C SER A 171 -11.77 1.94 -13.92
N TRP A 172 -12.05 2.97 -13.12
CA TRP A 172 -13.11 2.87 -12.10
C TRP A 172 -13.85 4.17 -11.75
N THR A 173 -14.25 4.96 -12.75
CA THR A 173 -15.45 5.82 -12.69
C THR A 173 -16.58 5.21 -13.47
#